data_AF-X0WLS4-F1
#
_entry.id   AF-X0WLS4-F1
#
_cell.length_a   1.000
_cell.length_b   1.000
_cell.length_c   1.000
_cell.angle_alpha   90.00
_cell.angle_beta   90.00
_cell.angle_gamma   90.00
#
_symmetry.space_group_name_H-M   'P 1'
#
loop_
_entity.id
_entity.type
_entity.pdbx_description
1 polymer ?
#
loop_
_entity_poly.entity_id
_entity_poly.type
_entity_poly.pdbx_seq_one_letter_code
_entity_poly.pdbx_strand_id
1 'polypeptide(L)'
;GKVAITRGLLIELHDESQLAAVLSHEMAHLSARHAAKKVEREVIREVVVTAAIIGAAMAGIPAGPLVDLAFTGARVGAGLAMHAFGRGNELEADRYGLVYLRRAGYDPTAAVEVQDLLLREGVQNADWRDGLMRVHPPSKKRLAANRFAIARLRDSGEAYGERYAERFATATASLRLEAAAQRAYDLGRGALAVGDAAAAVGLADAALAADPDEPRFHGLRADALLEQHRYVEAVASYDDALEREPDHAPYFLR
;
A
#
# COMPACT_ATOMS: atom_id res chain seq x y z
N GLY A 1 1.16 16.84 12.01
CA GLY A 1 0.96 16.25 10.66
C GLY A 1 0.03 15.07 10.79
N LYS A 2 -0.62 14.64 9.71
CA LYS A 2 -1.38 13.38 9.68
C LYS A 2 -0.50 12.31 9.04
N VAL A 3 -0.45 11.12 9.65
CA VAL A 3 0.19 9.93 9.08
C VAL A 3 -0.92 8.90 8.90
N ALA A 4 -0.96 8.24 7.74
CA ALA A 4 -1.94 7.21 7.45
C ALA A 4 -1.22 5.90 7.13
N ILE A 5 -1.75 4.79 7.63
CA ILE A 5 -1.26 3.43 7.38
C ILE A 5 -2.42 2.64 6.80
N THR A 6 -2.19 1.95 5.69
CA THR A 6 -3.21 1.14 5.04
C THR A 6 -3.29 -0.24 5.70
N ARG A 7 -4.50 -0.83 5.73
CA ARG A 7 -4.70 -2.21 6.20
C ARG A 7 -3.86 -3.21 5.39
N GLY A 8 -3.78 -2.99 4.07
CA GLY A 8 -2.98 -3.81 3.16
C GLY A 8 -1.48 -3.80 3.50
N LEU A 9 -0.91 -2.67 3.90
CA LEU A 9 0.47 -2.64 4.38
C LEU A 9 0.63 -3.43 5.69
N LEU A 10 -0.28 -3.26 6.65
CA LEU A 10 -0.17 -3.91 7.97
C LEU A 10 -0.13 -5.44 7.91
N ILE A 11 -0.88 -6.04 6.99
CA ILE A 11 -0.90 -7.50 6.83
C ILE A 11 0.38 -8.04 6.18
N GLU A 12 1.13 -7.21 5.46
CA GLU A 12 2.40 -7.54 4.78
C GLU A 12 3.63 -7.35 5.67
N LEU A 13 3.52 -6.54 6.73
CA LEU A 13 4.57 -6.40 7.74
C LEU A 13 4.61 -7.64 8.65
N HIS A 14 5.79 -7.98 9.14
CA HIS A 14 6.03 -9.14 10.00
C HIS A 14 6.16 -8.78 11.48
N ASP A 15 6.57 -7.55 11.79
CA ASP A 15 6.79 -7.11 13.17
C ASP A 15 6.64 -5.59 13.35
N GLU A 16 6.68 -5.16 14.60
CA GLU A 16 6.45 -3.77 14.95
C GLU A 16 7.60 -2.86 14.56
N SER A 17 8.83 -3.36 14.55
CA SER A 17 9.97 -2.59 14.07
C SER A 17 9.81 -2.19 12.60
N GLN A 18 9.20 -3.05 11.77
CA GLN A 18 8.88 -2.69 10.38
C GLN A 18 7.79 -1.61 10.29
N LEU A 19 6.75 -1.67 11.14
CA LEU A 19 5.75 -0.61 11.22
C LEU A 19 6.39 0.70 11.70
N ALA A 20 7.22 0.64 12.74
CA ALA A 20 7.97 1.77 13.26
C ALA A 20 8.90 2.38 12.21
N ALA A 21 9.44 1.58 11.28
CA ALA A 21 10.28 2.07 10.19
C ALA A 21 9.48 2.94 9.20
N VAL A 22 8.29 2.50 8.81
CA VAL A 22 7.37 3.29 8.00
C VAL A 22 7.01 4.59 8.73
N LEU A 23 6.60 4.52 9.99
CA LEU A 23 6.21 5.69 10.77
C LEU A 23 7.39 6.67 10.97
N SER A 24 8.60 6.15 11.22
CA SER A 24 9.80 6.96 11.41
C SER A 24 10.18 7.69 10.12
N HIS A 25 10.02 7.04 8.96
CA HIS A 25 10.19 7.67 7.64
C HIS A 25 9.21 8.82 7.43
N GLU A 26 7.92 8.60 7.71
CA GLU A 26 6.90 9.66 7.61
C GLU A 26 7.15 10.82 8.59
N MET A 27 7.57 10.51 9.81
CA MET A 27 7.95 11.52 10.80
C MET A 27 9.19 12.32 10.36
N ALA A 28 10.12 11.71 9.63
CA ALA A 28 11.24 12.42 9.02
C ALA A 28 10.78 13.39 7.92
N HIS A 29 9.83 12.99 7.07
CA HIS A 29 9.20 13.91 6.10
C HIS A 29 8.52 15.10 6.77
N LEU A 30 7.80 14.85 7.87
CA LEU A 30 7.12 15.89 8.64
C LEU A 30 8.12 16.85 9.31
N SER A 31 9.15 16.30 9.95
CA SER A 31 10.17 17.08 10.66
C SER A 31 10.99 17.94 9.70
N ALA A 32 11.35 17.40 8.54
CA ALA A 32 12.08 18.13 7.50
C ALA A 32 11.19 19.05 6.65
N ARG A 33 9.87 19.08 6.91
CA ARG A 33 8.86 19.86 6.19
C ARG A 33 8.88 19.62 4.68
N HIS A 34 9.14 18.39 4.24
CA HIS A 34 9.31 18.07 2.81
C HIS A 34 8.09 18.45 1.96
N ALA A 35 6.88 18.25 2.47
CA ALA A 35 5.64 18.63 1.79
C ALA A 35 5.51 20.16 1.64
N ALA A 36 5.76 20.91 2.72
CA ALA A 36 5.69 22.38 2.68
C ALA A 36 6.74 22.98 1.73
N LYS A 37 8.01 22.52 1.82
CA LYS A 37 9.08 22.93 0.90
C LYS A 37 8.78 22.58 -0.55
N LYS A 38 8.01 21.51 -0.79
CA LYS A 38 7.60 21.10 -2.13
C LYS A 38 6.54 22.05 -2.68
N VAL A 39 5.50 22.35 -1.90
CA VAL A 39 4.48 23.35 -2.26
C VAL A 39 5.12 24.71 -2.53
N GLU A 40 6.02 25.16 -1.66
CA GLU A 40 6.76 26.42 -1.83
C GLU A 40 7.52 26.48 -3.15
N ARG A 41 8.26 25.41 -3.50
CA ARG A 41 8.97 25.34 -4.79
C ARG A 41 8.04 25.39 -5.99
N GLU A 42 6.87 24.74 -5.93
CA GLU A 42 5.91 24.79 -7.04
C GLU A 42 5.27 26.18 -7.18
N VAL A 43 4.93 26.85 -6.07
CA VAL A 43 4.43 28.24 -6.10
C VAL A 43 5.48 29.17 -6.70
N ILE A 44 6.74 29.07 -6.27
CA ILE A 44 7.84 29.87 -6.84
C ILE A 44 7.99 29.58 -8.34
N ARG A 45 7.91 28.32 -8.74
CA ARG A 45 8.02 27.92 -10.16
C ARG A 45 6.89 28.50 -11.00
N GLU A 46 5.66 28.47 -10.51
CA GLU A 46 4.50 29.09 -11.16
C GLU A 46 4.74 30.59 -11.36
N VAL A 47 5.15 31.30 -10.31
CA VAL A 47 5.48 32.75 -10.38
C VAL A 47 6.55 33.03 -11.44
N VAL A 48 7.62 32.22 -11.50
CA VAL A 48 8.70 32.39 -12.49
C VAL A 48 8.19 32.16 -13.91
N VAL A 49 7.37 31.13 -14.14
CA VAL A 49 6.78 30.86 -15.46
C VAL A 49 5.87 32.01 -15.89
N THR A 50 5.02 32.51 -14.99
CA THR A 50 4.16 33.67 -15.27
C THR A 50 4.99 34.92 -15.60
N ALA A 51 6.06 35.19 -14.86
CA ALA A 51 6.94 36.33 -15.12
C ALA A 51 7.64 36.22 -16.49
N ALA A 52 8.08 35.02 -16.89
CA ALA A 52 8.68 34.79 -18.20
C ALA A 52 7.68 35.04 -19.34
N ILE A 53 6.42 34.63 -19.17
CA ILE A 53 5.34 34.90 -20.13
C ILE A 53 5.11 36.41 -20.29
N ILE A 54 5.01 37.14 -19.17
CA ILE A 54 4.85 38.60 -19.19
C ILE A 54 6.04 39.25 -19.89
N GLY A 55 7.27 38.83 -19.58
CA GLY A 55 8.48 39.33 -20.24
C GLY A 55 8.48 39.11 -21.75
N ALA A 56 8.08 37.92 -22.22
CA ALA A 56 7.97 37.62 -23.65
C ALA A 56 6.91 38.49 -24.36
N ALA A 57 5.76 38.72 -23.71
CA ALA A 57 4.72 39.60 -24.23
C ALA A 57 5.20 41.05 -24.35
N MET A 58 5.90 41.57 -23.33
CA MET A 58 6.49 42.91 -23.35
C MET A 58 7.58 43.07 -24.43
N ALA A 59 8.24 41.97 -24.82
CA ALA A 59 9.22 41.95 -25.91
C ALA A 59 8.58 41.81 -27.31
N GLY A 60 7.25 41.82 -27.42
CA GLY A 60 6.54 41.72 -28.70
C GLY A 60 6.59 40.34 -29.35
N ILE A 61 6.97 39.30 -28.61
CA ILE A 61 7.00 37.92 -29.12
C ILE A 61 5.54 37.41 -29.16
N PRO A 62 5.04 36.93 -30.32
CA PRO A 62 3.70 36.36 -30.42
C PRO A 62 3.61 35.12 -29.53
N ALA A 63 2.96 35.27 -28.38
CA ALA A 63 3.08 34.35 -27.26
C ALA A 63 2.07 33.20 -27.31
N GLY A 64 1.09 33.19 -28.22
CA GLY A 64 -0.04 32.23 -28.20
C GLY A 64 0.38 30.76 -28.04
N PRO A 65 1.18 30.19 -28.95
CA PRO A 65 1.64 28.79 -28.84
C PRO A 65 2.57 28.54 -27.65
N LEU A 66 3.37 29.55 -27.24
CA LEU A 66 4.30 29.45 -26.12
C LEU A 66 3.57 29.46 -24.77
N VAL A 67 2.52 30.30 -24.65
CA VAL A 67 1.63 30.42 -23.50
C VAL A 67 0.82 29.14 -23.35
N ASP A 68 0.23 28.63 -24.43
CA ASP A 68 -0.51 27.37 -24.39
C ASP A 68 0.37 26.20 -23.97
N LEU A 69 1.59 26.10 -24.52
CA LEU A 69 2.56 25.09 -24.12
C LEU A 69 3.00 25.27 -22.66
N ALA A 70 3.21 26.51 -22.21
CA ALA A 70 3.61 26.80 -20.83
C ALA A 70 2.50 26.46 -19.84
N PHE A 71 1.25 26.85 -20.08
CA PHE A 71 0.13 26.56 -19.19
C PHE A 71 -0.27 25.10 -19.20
N THR A 72 -0.29 24.46 -20.37
CA THR A 72 -0.60 23.02 -20.49
C THR A 72 0.53 22.19 -19.88
N GLY A 73 1.78 22.52 -20.21
CA GLY A 73 2.97 21.88 -19.66
C GLY A 73 3.12 22.09 -18.15
N ALA A 74 2.78 23.28 -17.64
CA ALA A 74 2.76 23.56 -16.21
C ALA A 74 1.68 22.76 -15.49
N ARG A 75 0.46 22.65 -16.04
CA ARG A 75 -0.62 21.85 -15.44
C ARG A 75 -0.28 20.36 -15.39
N VAL A 76 0.17 19.80 -16.52
CA VAL A 76 0.57 18.39 -16.60
C VAL A 76 1.79 18.13 -15.69
N GLY A 77 2.78 19.01 -15.74
CA GLY A 77 3.98 18.92 -14.92
C GLY A 77 3.71 19.06 -13.42
N ALA A 78 2.82 19.97 -13.02
CA ALA A 78 2.42 20.17 -11.63
C ALA A 78 1.65 18.96 -11.10
N GLY A 79 0.72 18.39 -11.88
CA GLY A 79 0.01 17.17 -11.50
C GLY A 79 0.97 16.03 -11.16
N LEU A 80 1.93 15.74 -12.05
CA LEU A 80 2.94 14.70 -11.82
C LEU A 80 3.90 15.06 -10.68
N ALA A 81 4.31 16.33 -10.59
CA ALA A 81 5.23 16.80 -9.55
C ALA A 81 4.61 16.68 -8.16
N MET A 82 3.29 16.90 -7.99
CA MET A 82 2.63 16.86 -6.69
C MET A 82 2.61 15.49 -6.03
N HIS A 83 2.69 14.40 -6.79
CA HIS A 83 2.50 13.05 -6.24
C HIS A 83 3.72 12.43 -5.56
N ALA A 84 4.94 12.58 -6.11
CA ALA A 84 6.13 11.91 -5.56
C ALA A 84 7.10 12.87 -4.85
N PHE A 85 7.72 12.46 -3.75
CA PHE A 85 8.83 13.23 -3.17
C PHE A 85 10.11 13.12 -4.00
N GLY A 86 10.94 14.17 -3.95
CA GLY A 86 12.22 14.19 -4.65
C GLY A 86 13.21 13.18 -4.05
N ARG A 87 14.11 12.64 -4.87
CA ARG A 87 15.12 11.65 -4.44
C ARG A 87 15.98 12.11 -3.24
N GLY A 88 16.25 13.41 -3.14
CA GLY A 88 16.96 13.99 -1.99
C GLY A 88 16.14 13.94 -0.70
N ASN A 89 14.85 14.24 -0.77
CA ASN A 89 13.94 14.18 0.37
C ASN A 89 13.82 12.75 0.90
N GLU A 90 13.72 11.76 0.02
CA GLU A 90 13.64 10.35 0.41
C GLU A 90 14.92 9.87 1.12
N LEU A 91 16.11 10.23 0.62
CA LEU A 91 17.38 9.88 1.27
C LEU A 91 17.55 10.57 2.63
N GLU A 92 17.08 11.82 2.74
CA GLU A 92 17.07 12.54 4.02
C GLU A 92 16.10 11.90 5.01
N ALA A 93 14.91 11.53 4.55
CA ALA A 93 13.90 10.85 5.36
C ALA A 93 14.37 9.46 5.82
N ASP A 94 14.99 8.66 4.93
CA ASP A 94 15.60 7.38 5.29
C ASP A 94 16.65 7.55 6.40
N ARG A 95 17.56 8.54 6.23
CA ARG A 95 18.65 8.79 7.19
C ARG A 95 18.12 9.19 8.57
N TYR A 96 17.20 10.14 8.64
CA TYR A 96 16.62 10.55 9.93
C TYR A 96 15.64 9.52 10.49
N GLY A 97 14.94 8.79 9.63
CA GLY A 97 14.08 7.67 10.00
C GLY A 97 14.86 6.61 10.76
N LEU A 98 16.04 6.20 10.28
CA LEU A 98 16.94 5.30 11.01
C LEU A 98 17.37 5.87 12.38
N VAL A 99 17.57 7.19 12.49
CA VAL A 99 17.90 7.82 13.77
C VAL A 99 16.71 7.77 14.73
N TYR A 100 15.51 8.07 14.26
CA TYR A 100 14.29 8.02 15.08
C TYR A 100 13.98 6.62 15.54
N LEU A 101 14.12 5.64 14.65
CA LEU A 101 13.87 4.24 14.94
C LEU A 101 14.73 3.73 16.10
N ARG A 102 16.04 4.02 16.03
CA ARG A 102 16.99 3.66 17.10
C ARG A 102 16.71 4.39 18.41
N ARG A 103 16.43 5.69 18.34
CA ARG A 103 16.07 6.47 19.54
C ARG A 103 14.79 5.98 20.21
N ALA A 104 13.89 5.38 19.44
CA ALA A 104 12.67 4.76 19.93
C ALA A 104 12.88 3.30 20.40
N GLY A 105 14.09 2.74 20.31
CA GLY A 105 14.42 1.41 20.80
C GLY A 105 14.00 0.25 19.90
N TYR A 106 13.82 0.51 18.59
CA TYR A 106 13.48 -0.49 17.59
C TYR A 106 14.68 -0.90 16.73
N ASP A 107 14.61 -2.07 16.10
CA ASP A 107 15.67 -2.64 15.28
C ASP A 107 15.79 -1.91 13.90
N PRO A 108 16.92 -1.21 13.62
CA PRO A 108 17.10 -0.48 12.36
C PRO A 108 17.12 -1.35 11.11
N THR A 109 17.34 -2.67 11.23
CA THR A 109 17.29 -3.60 10.09
C THR A 109 15.91 -3.65 9.44
N ALA A 110 14.85 -3.38 10.20
CA ALA A 110 13.48 -3.39 9.72
C ALA A 110 13.23 -2.36 8.59
N ALA A 111 13.95 -1.23 8.58
CA ALA A 111 13.84 -0.26 7.50
C ALA A 111 14.35 -0.79 6.15
N VAL A 112 15.38 -1.66 6.17
CA VAL A 112 15.86 -2.36 4.97
C VAL A 112 14.85 -3.42 4.53
N GLU A 113 14.28 -4.16 5.47
CA GLU A 113 13.28 -5.19 5.16
C GLU A 113 12.03 -4.61 4.51
N VAL A 114 11.54 -3.45 4.99
CA VAL A 114 10.43 -2.73 4.35
C VAL A 114 10.80 -2.25 2.96
N GLN A 115 12.01 -1.70 2.75
CA GLN A 115 12.44 -1.29 1.40
C GLN A 115 12.59 -2.49 0.45
N ASP A 116 13.05 -3.64 0.95
CA ASP A 116 13.10 -4.89 0.20
C ASP A 116 11.68 -5.38 -0.14
N LEU A 117 10.72 -5.30 0.79
CA LEU A 117 9.31 -5.61 0.55
C LEU A 117 8.75 -4.79 -0.62
N LEU A 118 9.06 -3.49 -0.67
CA LEU A 118 8.65 -2.63 -1.78
C LEU A 118 9.35 -3.02 -3.09
N LEU A 119 10.58 -3.53 -3.06
CA LEU A 119 11.28 -3.91 -4.29
C LEU A 119 10.89 -5.31 -4.83
N ARG A 120 10.25 -6.17 -4.03
CA ARG A 120 9.85 -7.52 -4.46
C ARG A 120 8.83 -7.47 -5.59
N GLU A 121 8.89 -8.38 -6.55
CA GLU A 121 7.81 -8.53 -7.54
C GLU A 121 6.75 -9.51 -7.01
N GLY A 122 5.50 -9.41 -7.50
CA GLY A 122 4.44 -10.38 -7.16
C GLY A 122 3.83 -10.26 -5.74
N VAL A 123 4.03 -9.12 -5.06
CA VAL A 123 3.35 -8.83 -3.78
C VAL A 123 1.83 -8.81 -3.99
N GLN A 124 1.10 -9.53 -3.13
CA GLN A 124 -0.35 -9.64 -3.19
C GLN A 124 -0.98 -8.29 -2.81
N ASN A 125 -2.14 -7.96 -3.37
CA ASN A 125 -2.81 -6.65 -3.21
C ASN A 125 -1.94 -5.47 -3.68
N ALA A 126 -1.73 -5.37 -5.00
CA ALA A 126 -0.93 -4.31 -5.63
C ALA A 126 -1.38 -2.88 -5.26
N ASP A 127 -2.64 -2.67 -4.90
CA ASP A 127 -3.22 -1.33 -4.66
C ASP A 127 -2.54 -0.54 -3.54
N TRP A 128 -2.28 -1.15 -2.38
CA TRP A 128 -1.65 -0.43 -1.26
C TRP A 128 -0.20 -0.06 -1.60
N ARG A 129 0.48 -0.97 -2.30
CA ARG A 129 1.86 -0.84 -2.69
C ARG A 129 2.00 0.22 -3.77
N ASP A 130 1.14 0.21 -4.78
CA ASP A 130 1.09 1.21 -5.84
C ASP A 130 0.80 2.61 -5.27
N GLY A 131 -0.10 2.68 -4.28
CA GLY A 131 -0.35 3.90 -3.52
C GLY A 131 0.93 4.43 -2.83
N LEU A 132 1.64 3.56 -2.10
CA LEU A 132 2.86 3.92 -1.38
C LEU A 132 4.02 4.28 -2.32
N MET A 133 4.22 3.53 -3.40
CA MET A 133 5.27 3.79 -4.38
C MET A 133 5.06 5.07 -5.17
N ARG A 134 3.79 5.48 -5.36
CA ARG A 134 3.46 6.75 -6.03
C ARG A 134 3.96 7.95 -5.26
N VAL A 135 3.95 7.88 -3.92
CA VAL A 135 4.44 8.95 -3.05
C VAL A 135 5.91 8.77 -2.67
N HIS A 136 6.37 7.52 -2.50
CA HIS A 136 7.74 7.13 -2.17
C HIS A 136 8.30 6.15 -3.21
N PRO A 137 8.83 6.63 -4.35
CA PRO A 137 9.33 5.77 -5.40
C PRO A 137 10.40 4.79 -4.91
N PRO A 138 10.29 3.48 -5.24
CA PRO A 138 11.26 2.48 -4.83
C PRO A 138 12.63 2.77 -5.44
N SER A 139 13.70 2.48 -4.70
CA SER A 139 15.07 2.80 -5.15
C SER A 139 16.12 1.86 -4.59
N LYS A 140 16.83 1.16 -5.49
CA LYS A 140 18.02 0.36 -5.13
C LYS A 140 19.12 1.21 -4.48
N LYS A 141 19.21 2.51 -4.81
CA LYS A 141 20.16 3.45 -4.20
C LYS A 141 19.84 3.70 -2.73
N ARG A 142 18.56 3.90 -2.39
CA ARG A 142 18.10 4.08 -1.01
C ARG A 142 18.36 2.82 -0.18
N LEU A 143 18.00 1.67 -0.74
CA LEU A 143 18.27 0.36 -0.13
C LEU A 143 19.76 0.17 0.18
N ALA A 144 20.64 0.46 -0.79
CA ALA A 144 22.08 0.35 -0.60
C ALA A 144 22.60 1.32 0.48
N ALA A 145 22.08 2.55 0.53
CA ALA A 145 22.44 3.53 1.55
C ALA A 145 22.03 3.08 2.96
N ASN A 146 20.83 2.54 3.13
CA ASN A 146 20.36 2.03 4.41
C ASN A 146 21.15 0.79 4.86
N ARG A 147 21.43 -0.15 3.95
CA ARG A 147 22.31 -1.30 4.25
C ARG A 147 23.69 -0.86 4.70
N PHE A 148 24.28 0.14 4.03
CA PHE A 148 25.57 0.70 4.43
C PHE A 148 25.50 1.36 5.83
N ALA A 149 24.44 2.12 6.11
CA ALA A 149 24.25 2.73 7.43
C ALA A 149 24.15 1.67 8.54
N ILE A 150 23.37 0.62 8.33
CA ILE A 150 23.21 -0.49 9.29
C ILE A 150 24.52 -1.26 9.50
N ALA A 151 25.28 -1.52 8.43
CA ALA A 151 26.59 -2.17 8.54
C ALA A 151 27.53 -1.37 9.45
N ARG A 152 27.58 -0.05 9.28
CA ARG A 152 28.39 0.83 10.14
C ARG A 152 27.95 0.81 11.60
N LEU A 153 26.65 0.68 11.88
CA LEU A 153 26.12 0.54 13.24
C LEU A 153 26.51 -0.79 13.89
N ARG A 154 26.50 -1.87 13.11
CA ARG A 154 26.98 -3.18 13.56
C ARG A 154 28.45 -3.11 13.96
N ASP A 155 29.26 -2.47 13.13
CA ASP A 155 30.70 -2.34 13.37
C ASP A 155 31.03 -1.48 14.60
N SER A 156 30.14 -0.57 15.01
CA SER A 156 30.28 0.17 16.27
C SER A 156 29.90 -0.61 17.53
N GLY A 157 29.38 -1.84 17.40
CA GLY A 157 28.94 -2.66 18.53
C GLY A 157 27.69 -2.15 19.24
N GLU A 158 26.93 -1.25 18.61
CA GLU A 158 25.68 -0.72 19.16
C GLU A 158 24.60 -1.79 19.06
N ALA A 159 24.00 -2.15 20.20
CA ALA A 159 22.92 -3.14 20.23
C ALA A 159 21.71 -2.65 19.44
N TYR A 160 21.08 -3.56 18.70
CA TYR A 160 19.82 -3.26 18.02
C TYR A 160 18.66 -3.30 19.01
N GLY A 161 17.63 -2.52 18.70
CA GLY A 161 16.39 -2.52 19.46
C GLY A 161 15.57 -3.79 19.27
N GLU A 162 14.40 -3.82 19.89
CA GLU A 162 13.49 -4.97 19.88
C GLU A 162 12.63 -5.00 18.60
N ARG A 163 12.26 -6.20 18.14
CA ARG A 163 11.41 -6.40 16.94
C ARG A 163 9.91 -6.38 17.28
N TYR A 164 9.54 -6.87 18.47
CA TYR A 164 8.15 -7.02 18.95
C TYR A 164 7.23 -7.81 18.00
N ALA A 165 7.73 -8.89 17.38
CA ALA A 165 6.98 -9.68 16.41
C ALA A 165 5.67 -10.26 16.98
N GLU A 166 5.71 -10.84 18.19
CA GLU A 166 4.52 -11.43 18.81
C GLU A 166 3.45 -10.38 19.13
N ARG A 167 3.84 -9.27 19.76
CA ARG A 167 2.92 -8.16 20.06
C ARG A 167 2.26 -7.63 18.79
N PHE A 168 3.03 -7.46 17.73
CA PHE A 168 2.51 -7.04 16.43
C PHE A 168 1.54 -8.07 15.85
N ALA A 169 1.91 -9.36 15.88
CA ALA A 169 1.06 -10.45 15.39
C ALA A 169 -0.29 -10.49 16.11
N THR A 170 -0.30 -10.38 17.44
CA THR A 170 -1.53 -10.29 18.23
C THR A 170 -2.36 -9.07 17.87
N ALA A 171 -1.74 -7.89 17.76
CA ALA A 171 -2.44 -6.64 17.46
C ALA A 171 -3.06 -6.59 16.05
N THR A 172 -2.56 -7.41 15.13
CA THR A 172 -3.01 -7.46 13.73
C THR A 172 -3.68 -8.78 13.36
N ALA A 173 -3.98 -9.64 14.35
CA ALA A 173 -4.53 -10.98 14.14
C ALA A 173 -5.88 -10.94 13.41
N SER A 174 -6.80 -10.07 13.82
CA SER A 174 -8.11 -9.91 13.17
C SER A 174 -7.98 -9.47 11.71
N LEU A 175 -7.14 -8.47 11.45
CA LEU A 175 -6.86 -7.99 10.09
C LEU A 175 -6.32 -9.10 9.19
N ARG A 176 -5.42 -9.94 9.71
CA ARG A 176 -4.85 -11.07 8.94
C ARG A 176 -5.87 -12.19 8.73
N LEU A 177 -6.73 -12.46 9.70
CA LEU A 177 -7.79 -13.45 9.57
C LEU A 177 -8.78 -13.04 8.48
N GLU A 178 -9.26 -11.79 8.52
CA GLU A 178 -10.14 -11.23 7.48
C GLU A 178 -9.48 -11.27 6.10
N ALA A 179 -8.19 -10.89 6.01
CA ALA A 179 -7.47 -10.91 4.74
C ALA A 179 -7.29 -12.35 4.19
N ALA A 180 -7.07 -13.32 5.08
CA ALA A 180 -6.99 -14.73 4.70
C ALA A 180 -8.35 -15.26 4.21
N ALA A 181 -9.45 -14.88 4.87
CA ALA A 181 -10.80 -15.25 4.47
C ALA A 181 -11.13 -14.72 3.06
N GLN A 182 -10.89 -13.43 2.83
CA GLN A 182 -11.11 -12.81 1.53
C GLN A 182 -10.25 -13.45 0.44
N ARG A 183 -8.99 -13.79 0.75
CA ARG A 183 -8.11 -14.48 -0.19
C ARG A 183 -8.60 -15.88 -0.53
N ALA A 184 -9.09 -16.62 0.46
CA ALA A 184 -9.67 -17.94 0.25
C ALA A 184 -10.89 -17.84 -0.68
N TYR A 185 -11.76 -16.85 -0.46
CA TYR A 185 -12.88 -16.57 -1.37
C TYR A 185 -12.42 -16.25 -2.79
N ASP A 186 -11.47 -15.33 -2.99
CA ASP A 186 -11.01 -14.93 -4.32
C ASP A 186 -10.38 -16.12 -5.08
N LEU A 187 -9.57 -16.94 -4.37
CA LEU A 187 -9.01 -18.17 -4.93
C LEU A 187 -10.10 -19.19 -5.26
N GLY A 188 -11.12 -19.32 -4.41
CA GLY A 188 -12.24 -20.23 -4.64
C GLY A 188 -13.08 -19.84 -5.86
N ARG A 189 -13.31 -18.53 -6.05
CA ARG A 189 -13.93 -17.99 -7.28
C ARG A 189 -13.08 -18.30 -8.52
N GLY A 190 -11.76 -18.17 -8.41
CA GLY A 190 -10.82 -18.54 -9.48
C GLY A 190 -10.85 -20.02 -9.81
N ALA A 191 -10.84 -20.89 -8.79
CA ALA A 191 -10.93 -22.34 -8.93
C ALA A 191 -12.23 -22.76 -9.63
N LEU A 192 -13.36 -22.19 -9.21
CA LEU A 192 -14.66 -22.43 -9.82
C LEU A 192 -14.67 -22.00 -11.31
N ALA A 193 -14.09 -20.84 -11.62
CA ALA A 193 -14.02 -20.33 -13.00
C ALA A 193 -13.21 -21.23 -13.95
N VAL A 194 -12.28 -22.04 -13.43
CA VAL A 194 -11.52 -23.03 -14.22
C VAL A 194 -12.09 -24.45 -14.12
N GLY A 195 -13.28 -24.61 -13.52
CA GLY A 195 -13.97 -25.89 -13.37
C GLY A 195 -13.48 -26.77 -12.21
N ASP A 196 -12.59 -26.27 -11.35
CA ASP A 196 -12.17 -26.99 -10.14
C ASP A 196 -13.13 -26.71 -8.98
N ALA A 197 -14.34 -27.25 -9.10
CA ALA A 197 -15.40 -27.08 -8.12
C ALA A 197 -15.04 -27.71 -6.76
N ALA A 198 -14.21 -28.76 -6.74
CA ALA A 198 -13.76 -29.41 -5.50
C ALA A 198 -12.85 -28.49 -4.68
N ALA A 199 -11.86 -27.86 -5.33
CA ALA A 199 -11.03 -26.85 -4.68
C ALA A 199 -11.84 -25.63 -4.24
N ALA A 200 -12.81 -25.20 -5.06
CA ALA A 200 -13.69 -24.07 -4.74
C ALA A 200 -14.50 -24.30 -3.45
N VAL A 201 -15.05 -25.50 -3.22
CA VAL A 201 -15.73 -25.83 -1.95
C VAL A 201 -14.78 -25.73 -0.77
N GLY A 202 -13.58 -26.34 -0.85
CA GLY A 202 -12.62 -26.29 0.24
C GLY A 202 -12.15 -24.87 0.57
N LEU A 203 -12.02 -24.02 -0.45
CA LEU A 203 -11.66 -22.61 -0.29
C LEU A 203 -12.81 -21.78 0.29
N ALA A 204 -14.06 -22.09 -0.07
CA ALA A 204 -15.23 -21.46 0.52
C ALA A 204 -15.39 -21.83 2.00
N ASP A 205 -15.21 -23.12 2.35
CA ASP A 205 -15.23 -23.60 3.73
C ASP A 205 -14.13 -22.93 4.57
N ALA A 206 -12.94 -22.74 4.00
CA ALA A 206 -11.85 -22.02 4.67
C ALA A 206 -12.18 -20.53 4.91
N ALA A 207 -12.87 -19.88 3.96
CA ALA A 207 -13.34 -18.50 4.13
C ALA A 207 -14.42 -18.40 5.23
N LEU A 208 -15.39 -19.32 5.24
CA LEU A 208 -16.46 -19.41 6.24
C LEU A 208 -15.96 -19.74 7.63
N ALA A 209 -14.89 -20.54 7.76
CA ALA A 209 -14.28 -20.80 9.07
C ALA A 209 -13.70 -19.52 9.72
N ALA A 210 -13.33 -18.54 8.90
CA ALA A 210 -12.79 -17.26 9.36
C ALA A 210 -13.86 -16.19 9.54
N ASP A 211 -14.88 -16.16 8.67
CA ASP A 211 -16.04 -15.28 8.76
C ASP A 211 -17.33 -16.03 8.37
N PRO A 212 -18.02 -16.65 9.34
CA PRO A 212 -19.22 -17.45 9.08
C PRO A 212 -20.44 -16.62 8.63
N ASP A 213 -20.40 -15.30 8.78
CA ASP A 213 -21.55 -14.43 8.54
C ASP A 213 -21.47 -13.68 7.20
N GLU A 214 -20.39 -13.87 6.44
CA GLU A 214 -20.22 -13.25 5.12
C GLU A 214 -21.05 -13.98 4.04
N PRO A 215 -22.12 -13.36 3.50
CA PRO A 215 -23.03 -13.98 2.53
C PRO A 215 -22.33 -14.45 1.26
N ARG A 216 -21.30 -13.72 0.81
CA ARG A 216 -20.56 -14.07 -0.40
C ARG A 216 -19.85 -15.41 -0.30
N PHE A 217 -19.38 -15.78 0.89
CA PHE A 217 -18.66 -17.04 1.10
C PHE A 217 -19.61 -18.24 1.02
N HIS A 218 -20.82 -18.09 1.57
CA HIS A 218 -21.92 -19.04 1.41
C HIS A 218 -22.34 -19.19 -0.06
N GLY A 219 -22.47 -18.08 -0.79
CA GLY A 219 -22.77 -18.09 -2.23
C GLY A 219 -21.73 -18.84 -3.08
N LEU A 220 -20.43 -18.58 -2.85
CA LEU A 220 -19.35 -19.33 -3.52
C LEU A 220 -19.45 -20.84 -3.23
N ARG A 221 -19.69 -21.20 -1.96
CA ARG A 221 -19.84 -22.61 -1.56
C ARG A 221 -21.01 -23.27 -2.29
N ALA A 222 -22.13 -22.57 -2.36
CA ALA A 222 -23.34 -23.03 -3.03
C ALA A 222 -23.11 -23.25 -4.53
N ASP A 223 -22.51 -22.28 -5.24
CA ASP A 223 -22.17 -22.40 -6.67
C ASP A 223 -21.25 -23.61 -6.91
N ALA A 224 -20.22 -23.79 -6.07
CA ALA A 224 -19.27 -24.89 -6.20
C ALA A 224 -19.89 -26.26 -5.88
N LEU A 225 -20.83 -26.34 -4.94
CA LEU A 225 -21.59 -27.55 -4.64
C LEU A 225 -22.56 -27.91 -5.78
N LEU A 226 -23.16 -26.90 -6.42
CA LEU A 226 -24.06 -27.07 -7.55
C LEU A 226 -23.32 -27.71 -8.75
N GLU A 227 -22.12 -27.22 -9.09
CA GLU A 227 -21.25 -27.80 -10.12
C GLU A 227 -20.85 -29.26 -9.82
N GLN A 228 -20.79 -29.64 -8.53
CA GLN A 228 -20.56 -31.03 -8.11
C GLN A 228 -21.84 -31.89 -8.07
N HIS A 229 -22.98 -31.36 -8.51
CA HIS A 229 -24.30 -32.01 -8.40
C HIS A 229 -24.74 -32.32 -6.95
N ARG A 230 -24.20 -31.60 -5.97
CA ARG A 230 -24.54 -31.74 -4.54
C ARG A 230 -25.70 -30.81 -4.18
N TYR A 231 -26.84 -31.03 -4.81
CA TYR A 231 -27.98 -30.10 -4.82
C TYR A 231 -28.53 -29.75 -3.43
N VAL A 232 -28.65 -30.72 -2.52
CA VAL A 232 -29.20 -30.47 -1.16
C VAL A 232 -28.31 -29.52 -0.37
N GLU A 233 -26.99 -29.71 -0.44
CA GLU A 233 -26.02 -28.89 0.28
C GLU A 233 -25.87 -27.50 -0.38
N ALA A 234 -25.98 -27.44 -1.70
CA ALA A 234 -25.99 -26.18 -2.44
C ALA A 234 -27.19 -25.30 -2.03
N VAL A 235 -28.40 -25.87 -1.98
CA VAL A 235 -29.61 -25.14 -1.54
C VAL A 235 -29.44 -24.62 -0.12
N ALA A 236 -28.99 -25.46 0.82
CA ALA A 236 -28.75 -25.03 2.20
C ALA A 236 -27.76 -23.85 2.27
N SER A 237 -26.70 -23.88 1.45
CA SER A 237 -25.72 -22.79 1.40
C SER A 237 -26.29 -21.51 0.76
N TYR A 238 -27.18 -21.63 -0.24
CA TYR A 238 -27.89 -20.46 -0.77
C TYR A 238 -28.86 -19.85 0.24
N ASP A 239 -29.58 -20.69 0.99
CA ASP A 239 -30.47 -20.24 2.05
C ASP A 239 -29.66 -19.47 3.12
N ASP A 240 -28.52 -20.02 3.54
CA ASP A 240 -27.58 -19.34 4.45
C ASP A 240 -27.12 -17.96 3.93
N ALA A 241 -26.84 -17.83 2.63
CA ALA A 241 -26.46 -16.56 2.01
C ALA A 241 -27.63 -15.56 2.02
N LEU A 242 -28.83 -16.02 1.64
CA LEU A 242 -30.04 -15.19 1.53
C LEU A 242 -30.58 -14.74 2.89
N GLU A 243 -30.45 -15.56 3.94
CA GLU A 243 -30.82 -15.16 5.30
C GLU A 243 -29.97 -13.98 5.80
N ARG A 244 -28.71 -13.93 5.39
CA ARG A 244 -27.74 -12.89 5.80
C ARG A 244 -27.85 -11.63 4.95
N GLU A 245 -28.13 -11.77 3.65
CA GLU A 245 -28.35 -10.63 2.76
C GLU A 245 -29.59 -10.82 1.85
N PRO A 246 -30.80 -10.56 2.39
CA PRO A 246 -32.06 -10.83 1.68
C PRO A 246 -32.25 -10.01 0.41
N ASP A 247 -31.64 -8.83 0.34
CA ASP A 247 -31.82 -7.86 -0.74
C ASP A 247 -30.89 -8.11 -1.96
N HIS A 248 -29.94 -9.05 -1.86
CA HIS A 248 -28.94 -9.34 -2.92
C HIS A 248 -29.10 -10.72 -3.60
N ALA A 249 -30.30 -11.30 -3.59
CA ALA A 249 -30.60 -12.59 -4.25
C ALA A 249 -30.09 -12.76 -5.70
N PRO A 250 -30.10 -11.74 -6.59
CA PRO A 250 -29.60 -11.89 -7.96
C PRO A 250 -28.08 -12.13 -8.08
N TYR A 251 -27.31 -11.91 -7.01
CA TYR A 251 -25.86 -12.12 -7.00
C TYR A 251 -25.47 -13.57 -6.68
N PHE A 252 -26.40 -14.34 -6.12
CA PHE A 252 -26.18 -15.70 -5.63
C PHE A 252 -26.85 -16.76 -6.53
N LEU A 253 -27.95 -16.43 -7.20
CA LEU A 253 -28.64 -17.37 -8.09
C LEU A 253 -28.29 -17.04 -9.56
N ARG A 254 -27.35 -17.77 -10.16
CA ARG A 254 -27.12 -17.78 -11.62
C ARG A 254 -27.53 -19.10 -12.25
#